data_AF-A0A0S9KCZ6-F1
#
_entry.id   AF-A0A0S9KCZ6-F1
#
_cell.length_a   1.000
_cell.length_b   1.000
_cell.length_c   1.000
_cell.angle_alpha   90.00
_cell.angle_beta   90.00
_cell.angle_gamma   90.00
#
_symmetry.space_group_name_H-M   'P 1'
#
loop_
_entity.id
_entity.type
_entity.pdbx_description
1 polymer ?
#
loop_
_entity_poly.entity_id
_entity_poly.type
_entity_poly.pdbx_seq_one_letter_code
_entity_poly.pdbx_strand_id
1 'polypeptide(L)'
;MGTVPDTIAGTSIVELDPDVFAQIVDEKPKKQSRLTSRFKLLDLNQMWIVLTTVAVFLLILGSSMVYSFNTIVKMSAWMGPDEAIKWLPAIFIDMTIIGCTAALAQFKNRGTASKRAVWLARFFLFLSTVLSVVANASHTIDYWEGDLSTFQSWIGVLISSLIPIFSLGMTEILIYLAFVDPDEEDAQLKKRAKDRAKRDKERNR
;
A
#
# COMPACT_ATOMS: atom_id res chain seq x y z
N MET A 1 -43.16 -45.21 -64.64
CA MET A 1 -42.99 -44.23 -63.54
C MET A 1 -42.09 -44.87 -62.49
N GLY A 2 -40.98 -44.22 -62.15
CA GLY A 2 -40.09 -44.62 -61.03
C GLY A 2 -38.88 -45.46 -61.45
N THR A 3 -37.70 -44.93 -61.18
CA THR A 3 -36.35 -45.26 -61.66
C THR A 3 -35.55 -46.19 -60.73
N VAL A 4 -34.86 -47.19 -61.31
CA VAL A 4 -33.42 -47.59 -61.23
C VAL A 4 -32.69 -47.67 -59.84
N PRO A 5 -31.75 -48.65 -59.68
CA PRO A 5 -31.36 -49.35 -58.44
C PRO A 5 -29.94 -49.01 -57.92
N ASP A 6 -29.46 -49.70 -56.87
CA ASP A 6 -28.15 -50.40 -56.78
C ASP A 6 -27.56 -50.55 -55.36
N THR A 7 -27.27 -51.80 -55.00
CA THR A 7 -26.00 -52.41 -54.51
C THR A 7 -24.91 -51.49 -53.89
N ILE A 8 -24.24 -51.85 -52.77
CA ILE A 8 -22.82 -52.34 -52.65
C ILE A 8 -22.50 -52.36 -51.12
N ALA A 9 -22.17 -53.46 -50.42
CA ALA A 9 -20.95 -54.28 -50.36
C ALA A 9 -19.66 -53.56 -49.84
N GLY A 10 -19.16 -53.97 -48.66
CA GLY A 10 -17.83 -53.61 -48.10
C GLY A 10 -17.79 -52.23 -47.42
N THR A 11 -17.13 -51.99 -46.28
CA THR A 11 -15.67 -52.09 -46.14
C THR A 11 -15.26 -51.99 -44.66
N SER A 12 -14.25 -52.80 -44.32
CA SER A 12 -13.32 -52.84 -43.18
C SER A 12 -13.41 -51.84 -42.03
N ILE A 13 -13.23 -52.43 -40.83
CA ILE A 13 -12.67 -51.86 -39.61
C ILE A 13 -11.58 -50.83 -39.96
N VAL A 14 -11.77 -49.58 -39.54
CA VAL A 14 -10.80 -48.51 -39.68
C VAL A 14 -9.56 -48.87 -38.87
N GLU A 15 -8.50 -49.23 -39.58
CA GLU A 15 -7.14 -49.32 -39.07
C GLU A 15 -6.72 -47.90 -38.70
N LEU A 16 -6.70 -47.61 -37.39
CA LEU A 16 -6.27 -46.33 -36.88
C LEU A 16 -4.79 -46.16 -37.18
N ASP A 17 -4.45 -45.11 -37.92
CA ASP A 17 -3.10 -44.72 -38.26
C ASP A 17 -2.22 -44.63 -36.99
N PRO A 18 -1.12 -45.40 -36.89
CA PRO A 18 -0.24 -45.37 -35.73
C PRO A 18 0.41 -43.99 -35.49
N ASP A 19 0.52 -43.15 -36.52
CA ASP A 19 1.03 -41.78 -36.38
C ASP A 19 0.03 -40.84 -35.71
N VAL A 20 -1.27 -41.10 -35.86
CA VAL A 20 -2.34 -40.37 -35.14
C VAL A 20 -2.37 -40.80 -33.66
N PHE A 21 -2.13 -42.08 -33.37
CA PHE A 21 -2.05 -42.56 -31.99
C PHE A 21 -0.81 -42.02 -31.26
N ALA A 22 0.32 -41.88 -31.95
CA ALA A 22 1.54 -41.29 -31.39
C ALA A 22 1.36 -39.80 -31.01
N GLN A 23 0.57 -39.04 -31.77
CA GLN A 23 0.26 -37.64 -31.42
C GLN A 23 -0.65 -37.50 -30.20
N ILE A 24 -1.51 -38.48 -29.92
CA ILE A 24 -2.40 -38.48 -28.75
C ILE A 24 -1.62 -38.86 -27.47
N VAL A 25 -0.54 -39.64 -27.59
CA VAL A 25 0.24 -40.15 -26.45
C VAL A 25 1.36 -39.18 -26.01
N ASP A 26 1.79 -38.24 -26.86
CA ASP A 26 2.88 -37.30 -26.54
C ASP A 26 2.41 -35.87 -26.13
N GLU A 27 1.11 -35.67 -25.87
CA GLU A 27 0.68 -34.52 -25.05
C GLU A 27 1.07 -34.79 -23.59
N LYS A 28 2.30 -34.40 -23.23
CA LYS A 28 2.69 -34.17 -21.83
C LYS A 28 1.53 -33.46 -21.14
N PRO A 29 1.02 -33.94 -19.99
CA PRO A 29 -0.12 -33.32 -19.34
C PRO A 29 0.24 -31.86 -19.13
N LYS A 30 -0.43 -30.97 -19.89
CA LYS A 30 -0.39 -29.53 -19.66
C LYS A 30 -0.62 -29.39 -18.19
N LYS A 31 0.40 -28.87 -17.49
CA LYS A 31 0.39 -28.63 -16.06
C LYS A 31 -0.76 -27.68 -15.82
N GLN A 32 -1.96 -28.24 -15.64
CA GLN A 32 -3.16 -27.53 -15.28
C GLN A 32 -2.74 -26.73 -14.08
N SER A 33 -2.62 -25.42 -14.30
CA SER A 33 -2.33 -24.49 -13.25
C SER A 33 -3.31 -24.83 -12.15
N ARG A 34 -2.81 -25.32 -11.01
CA ARG A 34 -3.57 -25.30 -9.77
C ARG A 34 -3.76 -23.82 -9.42
N LEU A 35 -4.63 -23.16 -10.18
CA LEU A 35 -5.38 -21.98 -9.83
C LEU A 35 -6.47 -22.45 -8.87
N THR A 36 -6.05 -23.09 -7.78
CA THR A 36 -6.95 -23.45 -6.69
C THR A 36 -6.65 -22.51 -5.55
N SER A 37 -7.54 -21.51 -5.46
CA SER A 37 -8.10 -21.01 -4.20
C SER A 37 -7.15 -20.26 -3.27
N ARG A 38 -6.80 -19.01 -3.62
CA ARG A 38 -6.28 -18.04 -2.63
C ARG A 38 -6.89 -16.64 -2.67
N PHE A 39 -7.86 -16.36 -3.54
CA PHE A 39 -8.74 -15.18 -3.45
C PHE A 39 -9.96 -15.40 -2.54
N LYS A 40 -9.85 -16.26 -1.52
CA LYS A 40 -10.94 -16.52 -0.57
C LYS A 40 -10.87 -15.68 0.71
N LEU A 41 -9.98 -14.68 0.77
CA LEU A 41 -9.80 -13.83 1.96
C LEU A 41 -10.12 -12.34 1.76
N LEU A 42 -10.33 -11.88 0.53
CA LEU A 42 -11.00 -10.62 0.20
C LEU A 42 -11.58 -10.76 -1.21
N ASP A 43 -12.77 -11.35 -1.28
CA ASP A 43 -13.55 -11.44 -2.52
C ASP A 43 -13.98 -10.01 -2.89
N LEU A 44 -13.78 -9.55 -4.13
CA LEU A 44 -14.17 -8.19 -4.56
C LEU A 44 -15.70 -7.96 -4.49
N ASN A 45 -16.49 -9.02 -4.25
CA ASN A 45 -17.90 -8.93 -3.83
C ASN A 45 -18.07 -8.29 -2.43
N GLN A 46 -16.97 -8.07 -1.70
CA GLN A 46 -16.84 -7.29 -0.47
C GLN A 46 -16.33 -5.86 -0.74
N MET A 47 -16.61 -5.29 -1.92
CA MET A 47 -16.30 -3.89 -2.24
C MET A 47 -16.74 -2.94 -1.10
N TRP A 48 -17.84 -3.26 -0.42
CA TRP A 48 -18.29 -2.56 0.77
C TRP A 48 -17.29 -2.59 1.94
N ILE A 49 -16.61 -3.70 2.19
CA ILE A 49 -15.57 -3.80 3.23
C ILE A 49 -14.39 -2.93 2.86
N VAL A 50 -13.88 -3.04 1.63
CA VAL A 50 -12.76 -2.20 1.15
C VAL A 50 -13.14 -0.71 1.22
N LEU A 51 -14.33 -0.35 0.73
CA LEU A 51 -14.85 1.02 0.78
C LEU A 51 -14.98 1.51 2.22
N THR A 52 -15.52 0.68 3.12
CA THR A 52 -15.67 1.02 4.54
C THR A 52 -14.32 1.19 5.21
N THR A 53 -13.36 0.29 4.95
CA THR A 53 -12.00 0.37 5.48
C THR A 53 -11.31 1.64 5.01
N VAL A 54 -11.33 1.93 3.69
CA VAL A 54 -10.77 3.16 3.13
C VAL A 54 -11.46 4.39 3.72
N ALA A 55 -12.79 4.38 3.84
CA ALA A 55 -13.54 5.48 4.44
C ALA A 55 -13.15 5.73 5.90
N VAL A 56 -12.98 4.67 6.71
CA VAL A 56 -12.52 4.79 8.10
C VAL A 56 -11.10 5.37 8.15
N PHE A 57 -10.17 4.92 7.31
CA PHE A 57 -8.84 5.51 7.25
C PHE A 57 -8.88 6.98 6.83
N LEU A 58 -9.69 7.33 5.83
CA LEU A 58 -9.86 8.72 5.39
C LEU A 58 -10.49 9.60 6.48
N LEU A 59 -11.43 9.07 7.27
CA LEU A 59 -12.01 9.78 8.40
C LEU A 59 -10.97 10.03 9.50
N ILE A 60 -10.20 9.01 9.89
CA ILE A 60 -9.13 9.14 10.90
C ILE A 60 -8.05 10.12 10.42
N LEU A 61 -7.63 9.98 9.16
CA LEU A 61 -6.63 10.86 8.55
C LEU A 61 -7.14 12.29 8.47
N GLY A 62 -8.37 12.47 7.97
CA GLY A 62 -9.03 13.77 7.85
C GLY A 62 -9.20 14.46 9.19
N SER A 63 -9.70 13.77 10.22
CA SER A 63 -9.84 14.34 11.55
C SER A 63 -8.50 14.73 12.17
N SER A 64 -7.48 13.88 12.01
CA SER A 64 -6.13 14.11 12.54
C SER A 64 -5.47 15.32 11.86
N MET A 65 -5.57 15.39 10.54
CA MET A 65 -5.05 16.52 9.76
C MET A 65 -5.78 17.81 10.09
N VAL A 66 -7.11 17.82 10.17
CA VAL A 66 -7.88 19.03 10.51
C VAL A 66 -7.52 19.55 11.91
N TYR A 67 -7.36 18.66 12.89
CA TYR A 67 -6.93 19.06 14.24
C TYR A 67 -5.52 19.66 14.24
N SER A 68 -4.56 18.97 13.64
CA SER A 68 -3.17 19.42 13.56
C SER A 68 -3.04 20.73 12.76
N PHE A 69 -3.80 20.86 11.66
CA PHE A 69 -3.85 22.05 10.84
C PHE A 69 -4.27 23.26 11.66
N ASN A 70 -5.41 23.19 12.36
CA ASN A 70 -5.89 24.28 13.20
C ASN A 70 -4.90 24.65 14.30
N THR A 71 -4.26 23.64 14.87
CA THR A 71 -3.21 23.83 15.87
C THR A 71 -2.05 24.66 15.30
N ILE A 72 -1.53 24.29 14.13
CA ILE A 72 -0.44 25.04 13.48
C ILE A 72 -0.90 26.44 13.05
N VAL A 73 -2.13 26.61 12.57
CA VAL A 73 -2.68 27.94 12.25
C VAL A 73 -2.69 28.84 13.47
N LYS A 74 -3.10 28.34 14.65
CA LYS A 74 -3.06 29.12 15.89
C LYS A 74 -1.63 29.45 16.32
N MET A 75 -0.74 28.46 16.29
CA MET A 75 0.69 28.64 16.61
C MET A 75 1.38 29.60 15.63
N SER A 76 0.88 29.72 14.39
CA SER A 76 1.46 30.63 13.41
C SER A 76 1.44 32.09 13.87
N ALA A 77 0.52 32.46 14.77
CA ALA A 77 0.47 33.78 15.37
C ALA A 77 1.79 34.17 16.06
N TRP A 78 2.56 33.18 16.55
CA TRP A 78 3.88 33.41 17.15
C TRP A 78 4.93 33.91 16.16
N MET A 79 4.74 33.67 14.86
CA MET A 79 5.60 34.18 13.80
C MET A 79 5.20 35.59 13.33
N GLY A 80 4.10 36.14 13.84
CA GLY A 80 3.55 37.44 13.46
C GLY A 80 3.09 37.60 11.99
N PRO A 81 2.59 36.57 11.27
CA PRO A 81 2.05 36.77 9.93
C PRO A 81 0.68 37.46 10.00
N ASP A 82 0.30 38.11 8.90
CA ASP A 82 -1.05 38.66 8.73
C ASP A 82 -2.12 37.55 8.75
N GLU A 83 -3.33 37.88 9.21
CA GLU A 83 -4.45 36.93 9.35
C GLU A 83 -4.75 36.20 8.03
N ALA A 84 -4.60 36.90 6.90
CA ALA A 84 -4.85 36.34 5.57
C ALA A 84 -3.93 35.18 5.19
N ILE A 85 -2.77 35.02 5.85
CA ILE A 85 -1.73 34.03 5.49
C ILE A 85 -1.33 33.09 6.64
N LYS A 86 -1.97 33.19 7.81
CA LYS A 86 -1.71 32.33 9.00
C LYS A 86 -1.85 30.82 8.75
N TRP A 87 -2.58 30.43 7.71
CA TRP A 87 -2.78 29.03 7.33
C TRP A 87 -1.63 28.44 6.50
N LEU A 88 -0.76 29.28 5.91
CA LEU A 88 0.33 28.81 5.04
C LEU A 88 1.32 27.86 5.75
N PRO A 89 1.76 28.10 7.00
CA PRO A 89 2.66 27.18 7.69
C PRO A 89 2.05 25.79 7.89
N ALA A 90 0.75 25.72 8.16
CA ALA A 90 0.04 24.45 8.31
C ALA A 90 0.03 23.67 6.99
N ILE A 91 -0.32 24.33 5.88
CA ILE A 91 -0.24 23.70 4.54
C ILE A 91 1.18 23.25 4.23
N PHE A 92 2.18 24.09 4.50
CA PHE A 92 3.56 23.77 4.19
C PHE A 92 4.00 22.47 4.89
N ILE A 93 3.67 22.31 6.17
CA ILE A 93 4.00 21.11 6.94
C ILE A 93 3.22 19.90 6.42
N ASP A 94 1.90 19.99 6.29
CA ASP A 94 1.04 18.86 5.90
C ASP A 94 1.33 18.38 4.48
N MET A 95 1.49 19.31 3.52
CA MET A 95 1.82 18.97 2.13
C MET A 95 3.23 18.39 2.00
N THR A 96 4.15 18.76 2.89
CA THR A 96 5.47 18.11 2.93
C THR A 96 5.36 16.65 3.38
N ILE A 97 4.54 16.36 4.41
CA ILE A 97 4.29 14.99 4.88
C ILE A 97 3.65 14.16 3.77
N ILE A 98 2.55 14.65 3.19
CA ILE A 98 1.82 13.94 2.11
C ILE A 98 2.74 13.76 0.89
N GLY A 99 3.41 14.82 0.45
CA GLY A 99 4.28 14.82 -0.72
C GLY A 99 5.47 13.88 -0.57
N CYS A 100 6.15 13.89 0.59
CA CYS A 100 7.27 12.98 0.84
C CYS A 100 6.80 11.53 0.95
N THR A 101 5.66 11.27 1.57
CA THR A 101 5.11 9.90 1.68
C THR A 101 4.71 9.36 0.30
N ALA A 102 4.05 10.17 -0.52
CA ALA A 102 3.71 9.82 -1.90
C ALA A 102 4.96 9.59 -2.76
N ALA A 103 5.99 10.43 -2.60
CA ALA A 103 7.26 10.25 -3.31
C ALA A 103 7.93 8.93 -2.92
N LEU A 104 7.96 8.57 -1.63
CA LEU A 104 8.49 7.29 -1.17
C LEU A 104 7.72 6.09 -1.73
N ALA A 105 6.38 6.18 -1.80
CA ALA A 105 5.55 5.16 -2.43
C ALA A 105 5.92 4.99 -3.92
N GLN A 106 6.06 6.09 -4.65
CA GLN A 106 6.45 6.07 -6.07
C GLN A 106 7.86 5.52 -6.27
N PHE A 107 8.81 5.86 -5.41
CA PHE A 107 10.17 5.33 -5.44
C PHE A 107 10.21 3.82 -5.23
N LYS A 108 9.40 3.31 -4.29
CA LYS A 108 9.23 1.88 -4.06
C LYS A 108 8.65 1.19 -5.29
N ASN A 109 7.59 1.75 -5.87
CA ASN A 109 6.93 1.20 -7.05
C ASN A 109 7.85 1.15 -8.29
N ARG A 110 8.66 2.18 -8.52
CA ARG A 110 9.57 2.25 -9.68
C ARG A 110 10.82 1.36 -9.55
N GLY A 111 11.12 0.84 -8.36
CA GLY A 111 12.26 -0.06 -8.10
C GLY A 111 13.66 0.51 -8.35
N THR A 112 13.79 1.78 -8.76
CA THR A 112 15.03 2.37 -9.32
C THR A 112 15.41 3.72 -8.70
N ALA A 113 14.82 4.10 -7.57
CA ALA A 113 15.12 5.38 -6.93
C ALA A 113 16.55 5.44 -6.40
N SER A 114 17.23 6.57 -6.64
CA SER A 114 18.54 6.86 -6.05
C SER A 114 18.46 6.84 -4.52
N LYS A 115 19.47 6.23 -3.87
CA LYS A 115 19.58 6.20 -2.39
C LYS A 115 19.48 7.61 -1.78
N ARG A 116 20.02 8.62 -2.46
CA ARG A 116 19.96 10.03 -2.03
C ARG A 116 18.53 10.57 -2.02
N ALA A 117 17.75 10.28 -3.05
CA ALA A 117 16.36 10.74 -3.15
C ALA A 117 15.47 10.12 -2.07
N VAL A 118 15.63 8.80 -1.83
CA VAL A 118 14.92 8.09 -0.75
C VAL A 118 15.30 8.67 0.62
N TRP A 119 16.59 8.92 0.85
CA TRP A 119 17.06 9.50 2.10
C TRP A 119 16.48 10.91 2.32
N LEU A 120 16.50 11.77 1.28
CA LEU A 120 16.01 13.14 1.39
C LEU A 120 14.51 13.20 1.67
N ALA A 121 13.72 12.35 1.00
CA ALA A 121 12.29 12.25 1.27
C ALA A 121 12.01 11.77 2.70
N ARG A 122 12.76 10.78 3.21
CA ARG A 122 12.66 10.33 4.61
C ARG A 122 13.05 11.41 5.60
N PHE A 123 14.10 12.18 5.30
CA PHE A 123 14.57 13.26 6.15
C PHE A 123 13.49 14.34 6.30
N PHE A 124 12.93 14.85 5.20
CA PHE A 124 11.89 15.87 5.27
C PHE A 124 10.58 15.33 5.87
N LEU A 125 10.22 14.08 5.58
CA LEU A 125 9.08 13.43 6.23
C LEU A 125 9.25 13.39 7.75
N PHE A 126 10.42 12.95 8.23
CA PHE A 126 10.74 12.92 9.65
C PHE A 126 10.71 14.32 10.26
N LEU A 127 11.39 15.29 9.62
CA LEU A 127 11.48 16.66 10.11
C LEU A 127 10.10 17.32 10.21
N SER A 128 9.27 17.23 9.17
CA SER A 128 7.92 17.78 9.17
C SER A 128 7.02 17.11 10.20
N THR A 129 7.16 15.79 10.40
CA THR A 129 6.42 15.07 11.44
C THR A 129 6.84 15.56 12.83
N VAL A 130 8.14 15.68 13.12
CA VAL A 130 8.63 16.21 14.39
C VAL A 130 8.14 17.63 14.64
N LEU A 131 8.19 18.51 13.63
CA LEU A 131 7.68 19.87 13.74
C LEU A 131 6.18 19.89 14.05
N SER A 132 5.40 19.03 13.40
CA SER A 132 3.97 18.88 13.66
C SER A 132 3.70 18.40 15.10
N VAL A 133 4.46 17.40 15.59
CA VAL A 133 4.37 16.92 16.97
C VAL A 133 4.68 18.03 17.97
N VAL A 134 5.76 18.77 17.76
CA VAL A 134 6.16 19.89 18.63
C VAL A 134 5.10 20.99 18.61
N ALA A 135 4.54 21.34 17.46
CA ALA A 135 3.47 22.33 17.36
C ALA A 135 2.20 21.90 18.12
N ASN A 136 1.80 20.64 18.00
CA ASN A 136 0.63 20.10 18.71
C ASN A 136 0.85 20.05 20.24
N ALA A 137 2.03 19.61 20.67
CA ALA A 137 2.43 19.64 22.07
C ALA A 137 2.40 21.07 22.62
N SER A 138 3.04 22.00 21.91
CA SER A 138 3.18 23.40 22.33
C SER A 138 1.81 24.09 22.43
N HIS A 139 0.93 23.86 21.46
CA HIS A 139 -0.43 24.39 21.52
C HIS A 139 -1.24 23.84 22.70
N THR A 140 -1.02 22.57 23.05
CA THR A 140 -1.71 21.98 24.19
C THR A 140 -1.15 22.52 25.51
N ILE A 141 0.16 22.68 25.61
CA ILE A 141 0.80 23.33 26.77
C ILE A 141 0.30 24.77 26.93
N ASP A 142 0.19 25.51 25.81
CA ASP A 142 -0.33 26.87 25.76
C ASP A 142 -1.80 26.95 26.20
N TYR A 143 -2.63 25.96 25.82
CA TYR A 143 -4.00 25.83 26.33
C TYR A 143 -4.06 25.68 27.86
N TRP A 144 -3.07 25.02 28.46
CA TRP A 144 -2.93 24.90 29.91
C TRP A 144 -2.19 26.07 30.56
N GLU A 145 -1.89 27.15 29.82
CA GLU A 145 -1.12 28.31 30.29
C GLU A 145 0.27 27.92 30.85
N GLY A 146 0.82 26.79 30.40
CA GLY A 146 2.06 26.21 30.93
C GLY A 146 1.90 25.38 32.22
N ASP A 147 0.70 25.26 32.79
CA ASP A 147 0.45 24.46 33.99
C ASP A 147 0.35 22.96 33.68
N LEU A 148 1.42 22.24 34.00
CA LEU A 148 1.52 20.78 33.87
C LEU A 148 1.37 20.04 35.21
N SER A 149 0.69 20.63 36.19
CA SER A 149 0.49 20.02 37.51
C SER A 149 -0.58 18.92 37.55
N THR A 150 -1.51 18.92 36.58
CA THR A 150 -2.63 17.99 36.56
C THR A 150 -2.40 16.80 35.64
N PHE A 151 -2.95 15.63 35.97
CA PHE A 151 -2.83 14.45 35.11
C PHE A 151 -3.48 14.67 33.72
N GLN A 152 -4.53 15.49 33.66
CA GLN A 152 -5.22 15.86 32.44
C GLN A 152 -4.31 16.62 31.46
N SER A 153 -3.43 17.51 31.95
CA SER A 153 -2.54 18.26 31.07
C SER A 153 -1.45 17.37 30.47
N TRP A 154 -0.90 16.42 31.23
CA TRP A 154 0.01 15.39 30.70
C TRP A 154 -0.65 14.53 29.62
N ILE A 155 -1.87 14.03 29.88
CA ILE A 155 -2.61 13.23 28.90
C ILE A 155 -2.91 14.08 27.65
N GLY A 156 -3.35 15.32 27.84
CA GLY A 156 -3.66 16.22 26.73
C GLY A 156 -2.47 16.41 25.80
N VAL A 157 -1.30 16.73 26.36
CA VAL A 157 -0.05 16.90 25.60
C VAL A 157 0.37 15.61 24.90
N LEU A 158 0.25 14.46 25.58
CA LEU A 158 0.58 13.17 24.99
C LEU A 158 -0.34 12.85 23.80
N ILE A 159 -1.65 12.99 23.97
CA ILE A 159 -2.62 12.68 22.92
C ILE A 159 -2.42 13.60 21.72
N SER A 160 -2.29 14.91 21.94
CA SER A 160 -2.10 15.87 20.85
C SER A 160 -0.80 15.62 20.08
N SER A 161 0.27 15.25 20.79
CA SER A 161 1.56 14.86 20.20
C SER A 161 1.46 13.59 19.35
N LEU A 162 0.54 12.67 19.66
CA LEU A 162 0.38 11.43 18.92
C LEU A 162 -0.46 11.60 17.64
N ILE A 163 -1.25 12.68 17.51
CA ILE A 163 -2.11 12.90 16.34
C ILE A 163 -1.32 12.91 15.02
N PRO A 164 -0.20 13.63 14.87
CA PRO A 164 0.60 13.60 13.65
C PRO A 164 1.23 12.23 13.37
N ILE A 165 1.61 11.51 14.42
CA ILE A 165 2.23 10.18 14.30
C ILE A 165 1.21 9.16 13.79
N PHE A 166 -0.01 9.19 14.33
CA PHE A 166 -1.10 8.36 13.82
C PHE A 166 -1.47 8.73 12.39
N SER A 167 -1.56 10.02 12.06
CA SER A 167 -1.79 10.50 10.69
C SER A 167 -0.77 9.92 9.70
N LEU A 168 0.52 9.96 10.05
CA LEU A 168 1.59 9.37 9.26
C LEU A 168 1.42 7.85 9.09
N GLY A 169 1.18 7.12 10.20
CA GLY A 169 1.00 5.67 10.16
C GLY A 169 -0.22 5.24 9.34
N MET A 170 -1.34 5.96 9.45
CA MET A 170 -2.54 5.72 8.64
C MET A 170 -2.30 6.00 7.16
N THR A 171 -1.53 7.05 6.84
CA THR A 171 -1.13 7.34 5.46
C THR A 171 -0.27 6.21 4.88
N GLU A 172 0.68 5.68 5.65
CA GLU A 172 1.51 4.55 5.22
C GLU A 172 0.66 3.30 4.98
N ILE A 173 -0.24 2.94 5.90
CA ILE A 173 -1.15 1.81 5.75
C ILE A 173 -2.03 1.97 4.51
N LEU A 174 -2.59 3.17 4.27
CA LEU A 174 -3.42 3.46 3.10
C LEU A 174 -2.63 3.30 1.79
N ILE A 175 -1.36 3.71 1.77
CA ILE A 175 -0.45 3.51 0.64
C ILE A 175 -0.17 2.02 0.42
N TYR A 176 0.07 1.24 1.47
CA TYR A 176 0.22 -0.20 1.35
C TYR A 176 -1.03 -0.84 0.76
N LEU A 177 -2.21 -0.44 1.25
CA LEU A 177 -3.50 -0.92 0.74
C LEU A 177 -3.72 -0.54 -0.74
N ALA A 178 -3.25 0.63 -1.17
CA ALA A 178 -3.46 1.13 -2.53
C ALA A 178 -2.43 0.63 -3.57
N PHE A 179 -1.19 0.37 -3.16
CA PHE A 179 -0.08 0.14 -4.08
C PHE A 179 0.62 -1.21 -3.94
N VAL A 180 0.35 -2.00 -2.90
CA VAL A 180 1.00 -3.31 -2.71
C VAL A 180 0.05 -4.42 -3.07
N ASP A 181 0.40 -5.17 -4.13
CA ASP A 181 -0.21 -6.46 -4.42
C ASP A 181 0.39 -7.52 -3.47
N PRO A 182 -0.41 -8.14 -2.59
CA PRO A 182 0.09 -9.13 -1.63
C PRO A 182 0.73 -10.35 -2.33
N ASP A 183 0.28 -10.72 -3.54
CA ASP A 183 0.83 -11.87 -4.26
C ASP A 183 2.22 -11.57 -4.83
N GLU A 184 2.45 -10.32 -5.24
CA GLU A 184 3.75 -9.87 -5.74
C GLU A 184 4.80 -9.81 -4.63
N GLU A 185 4.43 -9.30 -3.45
CA GLU A 185 5.33 -9.25 -2.29
C GLU A 185 5.76 -10.66 -1.86
N ASP A 186 4.82 -11.59 -1.81
CA ASP A 186 5.06 -13.00 -1.46
C ASP A 186 5.98 -13.70 -2.47
N ALA A 187 5.80 -13.40 -3.76
CA ALA A 187 6.67 -13.89 -4.82
C ALA A 187 8.10 -13.32 -4.72
N GLN A 188 8.22 -12.01 -4.44
CA GLN A 188 9.51 -11.36 -4.23
C GLN A 188 10.24 -11.89 -2.99
N LEU A 189 9.54 -12.13 -1.88
CA LEU A 189 10.11 -12.72 -0.67
C LEU A 189 10.65 -14.13 -0.94
N LYS A 190 9.88 -14.97 -1.63
CA LYS A 190 10.31 -16.32 -2.04
C LYS A 190 11.54 -16.27 -2.96
N LYS A 191 11.58 -15.33 -3.90
CA LYS A 191 12.75 -15.13 -4.78
C LYS A 191 13.99 -14.72 -3.98
N ARG A 192 13.87 -13.73 -3.09
CA ARG A 192 14.98 -13.27 -2.22
C ARG A 192 15.50 -14.37 -1.29
N ALA A 193 14.62 -15.21 -0.75
CA ALA A 193 14.99 -16.35 0.08
C ALA A 193 15.80 -17.38 -0.71
N LYS A 194 15.37 -17.70 -1.94
CA LYS A 194 16.12 -18.57 -2.86
C LYS A 194 17.50 -17.99 -3.19
N ASP A 195 17.57 -16.69 -3.50
CA ASP A 195 18.83 -16.03 -3.84
C ASP A 195 19.82 -16.00 -2.65
N ARG A 196 19.32 -15.80 -1.42
CA ARG A 196 20.15 -15.93 -0.20
C ARG A 196 20.68 -17.35 -0.04
N ALA A 197 19.80 -18.36 -0.12
CA ALA A 197 20.20 -19.76 0.01
C ALA A 197 21.22 -20.19 -1.05
N LYS A 198 21.13 -19.63 -2.26
CA LYS A 198 22.13 -19.85 -3.32
C LYS A 198 23.48 -19.23 -2.96
N ARG A 199 23.52 -17.97 -2.53
CA ARG A 199 24.75 -17.29 -2.10
C ARG A 199 25.43 -17.99 -0.92
N ASP A 200 24.66 -18.47 0.05
CA ASP A 200 25.21 -19.18 1.22
C ASP A 200 25.83 -20.53 0.81
N LYS A 201 25.25 -21.23 -0.16
CA LYS A 201 25.84 -22.45 -0.74
C LYS A 201 27.11 -22.17 -1.53
N GLU A 202 27.17 -21.05 -2.26
CA GLU A 202 28.36 -20.64 -3.01
C GLU A 202 29.50 -20.19 -2.08
N ARG A 203 29.18 -19.64 -0.90
CA ARG A 203 30.18 -19.20 0.10
C ARG A 203 30.79 -20.35 0.93
N ASN A 204 30.07 -21.48 1.05
CA ASN A 204 30.49 -22.65 1.83
C ASN A 204 31.10 -23.77 0.98
N ARG A 205 31.36 -23.52 -0.31
CA ARG A 205 32.13 -24.38 -1.21
C ARG A 205 33.52 -23.80 -1.42
#